data_AF-A0A5C7Y7B7-F1
#
_entry.id   AF-A0A5C7Y7B7-F1
#
_cell.length_a   1.000
_cell.length_b   1.000
_cell.length_c   1.000
_cell.angle_alpha   90.00
_cell.angle_beta   90.00
_cell.angle_gamma   90.00
#
_symmetry.space_group_name_H-M   'P 1'
#
loop_
_entity.id
_entity.type
_entity.pdbx_description
1 polymer ?
#
loop_
_entity_poly.entity_id
_entity_poly.type
_entity_poly.pdbx_seq_one_letter_code
_entity_poly.pdbx_strand_id
1 'polypeptide(L)'
;MARIAQTVGTGIAALGLLLGTAAAAHADEQSYMDYLFAHGWNYRFGISAPSHAIGLGHMICDNIHWNGGPLNGFNGFTQSIVDGTMIEGAQHELCPDTLPH
;
A
#
# COMPACT_ATOMS: atom_id res chain seq x y z
N MET A 1 36.25 -49.71 7.23
CA MET A 1 36.70 -49.61 5.81
C MET A 1 35.52 -50.03 4.94
N ALA A 2 35.03 -49.36 3.90
CA ALA A 2 35.34 -48.09 3.27
C ALA A 2 34.10 -47.63 2.46
N ARG A 3 33.82 -46.31 2.53
CA ARG A 3 33.40 -45.37 1.47
C ARG A 3 32.08 -45.61 0.71
N ILE A 4 31.06 -44.86 1.14
CA ILE A 4 29.85 -44.53 0.38
C ILE A 4 30.24 -43.46 -0.66
N ALA A 5 29.98 -43.73 -1.93
CA ALA A 5 30.32 -42.85 -3.05
C ALA A 5 29.45 -41.58 -3.06
N GLN A 6 30.11 -40.43 -3.17
CA GLN A 6 29.54 -39.15 -3.64
C GLN A 6 29.33 -39.27 -5.18
N THR A 7 28.50 -38.55 -5.91
CA THR A 7 28.31 -37.08 -5.97
C THR A 7 27.22 -36.77 -7.01
N VAL A 8 26.45 -35.70 -6.74
CA VAL A 8 26.00 -34.64 -7.67
C VAL A 8 24.98 -35.01 -8.76
N GLY A 9 23.73 -34.59 -8.49
CA GLY A 9 22.74 -34.23 -9.49
C GLY A 9 22.12 -32.88 -9.14
N THR A 10 22.76 -31.81 -9.60
CA THR A 10 22.23 -30.43 -9.62
C THR A 10 20.98 -30.35 -10.49
N GLY A 11 19.89 -29.74 -9.99
CA GLY A 11 18.74 -29.44 -10.85
C GLY A 11 17.50 -28.92 -10.13
N ILE A 12 17.51 -27.61 -9.85
CA ILE A 12 16.34 -26.74 -9.60
C ILE A 12 15.56 -27.03 -8.30
N ALA A 13 16.01 -26.38 -7.23
CA ALA A 13 15.15 -26.04 -6.11
C ALA A 13 14.06 -25.07 -6.60
N ALA A 14 12.95 -25.61 -7.09
CA ALA A 14 11.70 -24.84 -7.15
C ALA A 14 11.19 -24.73 -5.72
N LEU A 15 11.75 -23.76 -5.00
CA LEU A 15 11.15 -23.15 -3.82
C LEU A 15 9.84 -22.52 -4.28
N GLY A 16 8.80 -23.34 -4.42
CA GLY A 16 7.42 -22.89 -4.45
C GLY A 16 7.07 -22.38 -3.06
N LEU A 17 7.54 -21.18 -2.76
CA LEU A 17 7.04 -20.30 -1.72
C LEU A 17 5.56 -19.98 -2.04
N LEU A 18 4.70 -20.97 -1.86
CA LEU A 18 3.25 -20.84 -1.74
C LEU A 18 2.86 -20.76 -0.25
N LEU A 19 3.81 -20.37 0.60
CA LEU A 19 3.53 -19.90 1.95
C LEU A 19 3.14 -18.44 1.84
N GLY A 20 1.87 -18.19 2.12
CA GLY A 20 1.20 -16.93 1.92
C GLY A 20 1.97 -15.73 2.45
N THR A 21 1.94 -14.67 1.66
CA THR A 21 1.64 -13.37 2.22
C THR A 21 0.14 -13.23 2.10
N ALA A 22 -0.54 -13.18 3.24
CA ALA A 22 -1.87 -12.60 3.28
C ALA A 22 -1.85 -11.32 2.43
N ALA A 23 -2.72 -11.23 1.43
CA ALA A 23 -2.98 -10.01 0.68
C ALA A 23 -3.73 -9.00 1.58
N ALA A 24 -3.22 -8.77 2.79
CA ALA A 24 -3.89 -8.04 3.83
C ALA A 24 -2.88 -7.14 4.56
N ALA A 25 -3.06 -5.84 4.38
CA ALA A 25 -2.44 -4.74 5.13
C ALA A 25 -1.09 -4.15 4.64
N HIS A 26 -0.49 -4.64 3.55
CA HIS A 26 0.54 -3.90 2.80
C HIS A 26 -0.01 -3.45 1.43
N ALA A 27 -1.16 -2.80 1.47
CA ALA A 27 -1.51 -1.72 0.56
C ALA A 27 -0.23 -0.90 0.26
N ASP A 28 0.23 -0.84 -0.99
CA ASP A 28 1.63 -0.57 -1.32
C ASP A 28 2.02 0.88 -0.99
N GLU A 29 2.45 1.11 0.26
CA GLU A 29 2.70 2.45 0.80
C GLU A 29 3.79 3.17 0.00
N GLN A 30 4.74 2.41 -0.55
CA GLN A 30 5.84 2.96 -1.33
C GLN A 30 5.37 3.41 -2.71
N SER A 31 4.52 2.63 -3.38
CA SER A 31 3.88 2.98 -4.66
C SER A 31 2.84 4.06 -4.47
N TYR A 32 2.13 4.11 -3.33
CA TYR A 32 1.30 5.25 -2.96
C TYR A 32 2.14 6.54 -2.89
N MET A 33 3.25 6.52 -2.14
CA MET A 33 4.12 7.69 -2.05
C MET A 33 4.74 8.05 -3.41
N ASP A 34 5.15 7.07 -4.22
CA ASP A 34 5.64 7.29 -5.59
C ASP A 34 4.56 7.92 -6.48
N TYR A 35 3.33 7.40 -6.43
CA TYR A 35 2.17 7.95 -7.14
C TYR A 35 1.95 9.41 -6.79
N LEU A 36 1.94 9.74 -5.49
CA LEU A 36 1.79 11.12 -5.02
C LEU A 36 2.85 12.02 -5.66
N PHE A 37 4.13 11.67 -5.52
CA PHE A 37 5.22 12.48 -6.05
C PHE A 37 5.20 12.58 -7.59
N ALA A 38 4.89 11.49 -8.28
CA ALA A 38 4.76 11.44 -9.74
C ALA A 38 3.63 12.36 -10.24
N HIS A 39 2.58 12.55 -9.45
CA HIS A 39 1.44 13.44 -9.74
C HIS A 39 1.62 14.86 -9.17
N GLY A 40 2.84 15.23 -8.76
CA GLY A 40 3.18 16.59 -8.32
C GLY A 40 2.77 16.93 -6.89
N TRP A 41 2.29 15.95 -6.12
CA TRP A 41 2.03 16.13 -4.70
C TRP A 41 3.35 16.32 -3.95
N ASN A 42 3.36 17.21 -2.96
CA ASN A 42 4.52 17.51 -2.13
C ASN A 42 4.07 17.69 -0.68
N TYR A 43 5.01 17.45 0.26
CA TYR A 43 4.78 17.75 1.67
C TYR A 43 4.43 19.22 1.88
N ARG A 44 3.48 19.45 2.79
CA ARG A 44 2.88 20.76 3.04
C ARG A 44 2.44 20.88 4.49
N PHE A 45 1.94 22.05 4.87
CA PHE A 45 1.40 22.26 6.21
C PHE A 45 0.31 21.23 6.53
N GLY A 46 0.47 20.51 7.65
CA GLY A 46 -0.40 19.38 8.05
C GLY A 46 0.10 17.99 7.64
N ILE A 47 0.99 17.88 6.63
CA ILE A 47 1.56 16.61 6.15
C ILE A 47 3.05 16.83 5.87
N SER A 48 3.88 16.67 6.90
CA SER A 48 5.33 16.92 6.84
C SER A 48 6.19 15.65 6.89
N ALA A 49 5.57 14.49 6.95
CA ALA A 49 6.26 13.21 7.05
C ALA A 49 5.55 12.13 6.20
N PRO A 50 6.28 11.14 5.67
CA PRO A 50 5.69 10.04 4.91
C PRO A 50 4.61 9.29 5.70
N SER A 51 4.88 9.00 6.98
CA SER A 51 3.92 8.28 7.85
C SER A 51 2.59 9.01 8.00
N HIS A 52 2.58 10.34 7.98
CA HIS A 52 1.36 11.14 8.02
C HIS A 52 0.57 11.02 6.71
N ALA A 53 1.25 11.09 5.56
CA ALA A 53 0.62 10.94 4.25
C ALA A 53 0.03 9.54 4.06
N ILE A 54 0.78 8.52 4.47
CA ILE A 54 0.37 7.10 4.44
C ILE A 54 -0.81 6.87 5.39
N GLY A 55 -0.74 7.38 6.61
CA GLY A 55 -1.85 7.27 7.58
C GLY A 55 -3.14 7.91 7.07
N LEU A 56 -3.04 9.05 6.37
CA LEU A 56 -4.20 9.66 5.69
C LEU A 56 -4.72 8.79 4.55
N GLY A 57 -3.84 8.17 3.76
CA GLY A 57 -4.22 7.21 2.71
C GLY A 57 -5.03 6.04 3.25
N HIS A 58 -4.56 5.42 4.35
CA HIS A 58 -5.31 4.34 5.01
C HIS A 58 -6.66 4.80 5.56
N MET A 59 -6.70 5.99 6.20
CA MET A 59 -7.98 6.52 6.67
C MET A 59 -8.95 6.87 5.53
N ILE A 60 -8.46 7.30 4.36
CA ILE A 60 -9.31 7.49 3.17
C ILE A 60 -9.96 6.15 2.79
N CYS A 61 -9.17 5.07 2.74
CA CYS A 61 -9.67 3.73 2.45
C CYS A 61 -10.71 3.27 3.48
N ASP A 62 -10.43 3.44 4.78
CA ASP A 62 -11.38 3.13 5.85
C ASP A 62 -12.68 3.93 5.72
N ASN A 63 -12.59 5.22 5.39
CA ASN A 63 -13.77 6.05 5.20
C ASN A 63 -14.61 5.63 3.99
N ILE A 64 -13.97 5.18 2.91
CA ILE A 64 -14.71 4.62 1.75
C ILE A 64 -15.43 3.34 2.16
N HIS A 65 -14.72 2.42 2.84
CA HIS A 65 -15.25 1.11 3.19
C HIS A 65 -16.37 1.18 4.24
N TRP A 66 -16.21 2.04 5.26
CA TRP A 66 -17.10 2.06 6.43
C TRP A 66 -18.06 3.25 6.45
N ASN A 67 -17.66 4.39 5.88
CA ASN A 67 -18.42 5.65 5.97
C ASN A 67 -18.99 6.09 4.62
N GLY A 68 -18.79 5.32 3.54
CA GLY A 68 -19.38 5.54 2.22
C GLY A 68 -18.77 6.69 1.41
N GLY A 69 -17.59 7.20 1.80
CA GLY A 69 -16.89 8.23 1.02
C GLY A 69 -15.52 8.61 1.59
N PRO A 70 -14.58 9.07 0.76
CA PRO A 70 -13.16 9.23 1.12
C PRO A 70 -12.88 10.23 2.24
N LEU A 71 -13.75 11.24 2.39
CA LEU A 71 -13.61 12.30 3.40
C LEU A 71 -14.57 12.13 4.59
N ASN A 72 -15.46 11.12 4.55
CA ASN A 72 -16.48 10.92 5.56
C ASN A 72 -15.83 10.42 6.86
N GLY A 73 -15.78 11.25 7.89
CA GLY A 73 -15.09 10.95 9.16
C GLY A 73 -13.90 11.87 9.44
N PHE A 74 -13.45 12.65 8.45
CA PHE A 74 -12.45 13.69 8.66
C PHE A 74 -13.04 14.97 9.26
N ASN A 75 -12.27 15.60 10.14
CA ASN A 75 -12.57 16.95 10.61
C ASN A 75 -12.29 17.99 9.50
N GLY A 76 -12.80 19.22 9.66
CA GLY A 76 -12.67 20.25 8.63
C GLY A 76 -11.24 20.67 8.28
N PHE A 77 -10.27 20.48 9.19
CA PHE A 77 -8.86 20.69 8.89
C PHE A 77 -8.30 19.56 8.03
N THR A 78 -8.56 18.29 8.40
CA THR A 78 -8.10 17.15 7.61
C THR A 78 -8.70 17.15 6.21
N GLN A 79 -9.97 17.52 6.07
CA GLN A 79 -10.61 17.67 4.75
C GLN A 79 -9.97 18.76 3.88
N SER A 80 -9.37 19.80 4.46
CA SER A 80 -8.72 20.87 3.68
C SER A 80 -7.30 20.54 3.25
N ILE A 81 -6.65 19.59 3.93
CA ILE A 81 -5.28 19.14 3.59
C ILE A 81 -5.25 17.84 2.79
N VAL A 82 -6.34 17.08 2.73
CA VAL A 82 -6.48 15.92 1.84
C VAL A 82 -6.96 16.41 0.49
N ASP A 83 -6.21 16.12 -0.57
CA ASP A 83 -6.56 16.51 -1.94
C ASP A 83 -6.98 15.30 -2.79
N GLY A 84 -7.41 15.57 -4.02
CA GLY A 84 -7.82 14.53 -4.97
C GLY A 84 -6.69 13.54 -5.27
N THR A 85 -5.44 13.99 -5.36
CA THR A 85 -4.29 13.11 -5.64
C THR A 85 -4.07 12.10 -4.50
N MET A 86 -4.26 12.51 -3.25
CA MET A 86 -4.24 11.58 -2.11
C MET A 86 -5.39 10.57 -2.16
N ILE A 87 -6.58 10.99 -2.57
CA ILE A 87 -7.74 10.09 -2.68
C ILE A 87 -7.52 9.08 -3.80
N GLU A 88 -7.16 9.54 -5.00
CA GLU A 88 -6.90 8.69 -6.16
C GLU A 88 -5.74 7.72 -5.89
N GLY A 89 -4.62 8.21 -5.35
CA GLY A 89 -3.49 7.37 -4.98
C GLY A 89 -3.86 6.33 -3.93
N ALA A 90 -4.65 6.69 -2.92
CA ALA A 90 -5.11 5.73 -1.92
C ALA A 90 -6.02 4.67 -2.54
N GLN A 91 -6.97 5.05 -3.41
CA GLN A 91 -7.85 4.10 -4.09
C GLN A 91 -7.08 3.17 -5.04
N HIS A 92 -6.07 3.67 -5.76
CA HIS A 92 -5.34 2.86 -6.73
C HIS A 92 -4.28 1.96 -6.08
N GLU A 93 -3.51 2.50 -5.13
CA GLU A 93 -2.33 1.82 -4.59
C GLU A 93 -2.61 1.13 -3.24
N LEU A 94 -3.54 1.68 -2.44
CA LEU A 94 -3.82 1.17 -1.10
C LEU A 94 -5.08 0.30 -1.01
N CYS A 95 -6.19 0.74 -1.59
CA CYS A 95 -7.49 0.05 -1.53
C CYS A 95 -8.17 -0.06 -2.92
N PRO A 96 -7.57 -0.82 -3.86
CA PRO A 96 -8.10 -1.00 -5.22
C PRO A 96 -9.48 -1.68 -5.25
N ASP A 97 -9.86 -2.37 -4.17
CA ASP A 97 -11.20 -2.94 -3.98
C ASP A 97 -12.31 -1.88 -3.88
N THR A 98 -11.96 -0.63 -3.61
CA THR A 98 -12.91 0.47 -3.49
C THR A 98 -13.29 1.13 -4.82
N LEU A 99 -12.61 0.77 -5.92
CA LEU A 99 -12.90 1.29 -7.25
C LEU A 99 -14.09 0.53 -7.89
N PRO A 100 -15.13 1.23 -8.38
CA PRO A 100 -16.22 0.58 -9.11
C PRO A 100 -15.70 0.00 -10.43
N HIS A 101 -16.11 -1.25 -10.72
CA HIS A 101 -15.64 -2.05 -11.86
C HIS A 101 -16.49 -1.77 -13.11
#